data_AF-A0A0P1ACA3-F1
#
_entry.id   AF-A0A0P1ACA3-F1
#
_cell.length_a   1.000
_cell.length_b   1.000
_cell.length_c   1.000
_cell.angle_alpha   90.00
_cell.angle_beta   90.00
_cell.angle_gamma   90.00
#
_symmetry.space_group_name_H-M   'P 1'
#
loop_
_entity.id
_entity.type
_entity.pdbx_description
1 polymer ?
#
loop_
_entity_poly.entity_id
_entity_poly.type
_entity_poly.pdbx_seq_one_letter_code
_entity_poly.pdbx_strand_id
1 'polypeptide(L)' 'MPVAMATTLRKLLTGELLTLASRQQLIDWMEADKVAGPLLRSALPAGWFIADKSGAVIYTTGSQANYG' A
#
# COMPACT_ATOMS: atom_id res chain seq x y z
N MET A 1 -13.92 0.69 3.34
CA MET A 1 -12.72 0.26 2.58
C MET A 1 -11.42 0.23 3.41
N PRO A 2 -11.08 1.21 4.27
CA PRO A 2 -9.82 1.18 5.03
C PRO A 2 -9.66 -0.05 5.96
N VAL A 3 -10.70 -0.36 6.73
CA VAL A 3 -10.70 -1.49 7.68
C VAL A 3 -10.54 -2.84 6.96
N ALA A 4 -11.19 -3.01 5.80
CA ALA A 4 -11.08 -4.24 5.03
C ALA A 4 -9.65 -4.45 4.51
N MET A 5 -9.03 -3.42 3.95
CA MET A 5 -7.64 -3.49 3.48
C MET A 5 -6.65 -3.77 4.62
N ALA A 6 -6.79 -3.06 5.74
CA ALA A 6 -5.95 -3.29 6.93
C ALA A 6 -6.10 -4.72 7.47
N THR A 7 -7.33 -5.25 7.49
CA THR A 7 -7.60 -6.62 7.94
C THR A 7 -6.96 -7.65 7.02
N THR A 8 -7.07 -7.47 5.70
CA THR A 8 -6.44 -8.36 4.72
C THR A 8 -4.92 -8.32 4.82
N LEU A 9 -4.33 -7.13 4.89
CA LEU A 9 -2.87 -6.97 5.04
C LEU A 9 -2.37 -7.65 6.32
N ARG A 10 -3.06 -7.47 7.45
CA ARG A 10 -2.72 -8.18 8.70
C ARG A 10 -2.76 -9.70 8.50
N LYS A 11 -3.78 -10.24 7.86
CA LYS A 11 -3.90 -11.69 7.63
C LYS A 11 -2.78 -12.23 6.74
N LEU A 12 -2.36 -11.49 5.71
CA LEU A 12 -1.28 -11.90 4.81
C LEU A 12 0.09 -11.82 5.48
N LEU A 13 0.35 -10.75 6.25
CA LEU A 13 1.67 -10.48 6.80
C LEU A 13 1.93 -11.14 8.15
N THR A 14 0.90 -11.51 8.91
CA THR A 14 1.07 -12.13 10.24
C THR A 14 0.30 -13.43 10.42
N GLY A 15 -0.69 -13.71 9.57
CA GLY A 15 -1.53 -14.91 9.64
C GLY A 15 -1.06 -16.04 8.74
N GLU A 16 -1.66 -17.21 8.90
CA GLU A 16 -1.22 -18.47 8.26
C GLU A 16 -1.68 -18.65 6.80
N LEU A 17 -2.18 -17.58 6.16
CA LEU A 17 -2.65 -17.65 4.76
C LEU A 17 -1.52 -17.87 3.76
N LEU A 18 -0.30 -17.44 4.12
CA LEU A 18 0.91 -17.64 3.33
C LEU A 18 1.90 -18.51 4.09
N THR A 19 2.71 -19.28 3.36
CA THR A 19 3.90 -19.91 3.93
C THR A 19 4.82 -18.85 4.53
N LEU A 20 5.66 -19.25 5.50
CA LEU A 20 6.61 -18.32 6.12
C LEU A 20 7.53 -17.65 5.09
N ALA A 21 8.01 -18.42 4.10
CA ALA A 21 8.86 -17.90 3.04
C ALA A 21 8.12 -16.88 2.14
N SER A 22 6.89 -17.18 1.74
CA SER A 22 6.08 -16.27 0.91
C SER A 22 5.71 -14.99 1.66
N ARG A 23 5.45 -15.09 2.96
CA ARG A 23 5.19 -13.94 3.82
C ARG A 23 6.42 -13.04 3.92
N GLN A 24 7.60 -13.62 4.17
CA GLN A 24 8.84 -12.84 4.22
C GLN A 24 9.11 -12.16 2.87
N GLN A 25 8.94 -12.87 1.76
CA GLN A 25 9.11 -12.30 0.43
C GLN A 25 8.19 -11.10 0.17
N LEU A 26 6.94 -11.17 0.64
CA LEU A 26 5.99 -10.06 0.52
C LEU A 26 6.43 -8.86 1.37
N ILE A 27 6.90 -9.10 2.59
CA ILE A 27 7.44 -8.05 3.47
C ILE A 27 8.64 -7.37 2.79
N ASP A 28 9.59 -8.15 2.28
CA ASP A 28 10.80 -7.64 1.64
C ASP A 28 10.48 -6.75 0.43
N TRP A 29 9.50 -7.15 -0.39
CA TRP A 29 9.05 -6.33 -1.52
C TRP A 29 8.39 -5.02 -1.10
N MET A 30 7.59 -5.04 -0.04
CA MET A 30 6.91 -3.85 0.48
C MET A 30 7.88 -2.89 1.19
N GLU A 31 8.88 -3.41 1.90
CA GLU A 31 9.95 -2.61 2.50
C GLU A 31 10.78 -1.91 1.41
N ALA A 32 11.10 -2.63 0.33
CA ALA A 32 11.83 -2.14 -0.82
C ALA A 32 11.03 -1.17 -1.73
N ASP A 33 9.79 -0.77 -1.37
CA ASP A 33 9.03 0.20 -2.16
C ASP A 33 9.78 1.53 -2.28
N LYS A 34 10.02 1.96 -3.53
CA LYS A 34 10.76 3.18 -3.86
C LYS A 34 9.87 4.39 -4.12
N VAL A 35 8.55 4.21 -4.24
CA VAL A 35 7.63 5.26 -4.72
C VAL A 35 6.74 5.85 -3.62
N ALA A 36 6.86 5.39 -2.38
CA ALA A 36 6.02 5.85 -1.26
C ALA A 36 6.71 6.88 -0.32
N GLY A 37 7.94 7.31 -0.65
CA GLY A 37 8.74 8.23 0.18
C GLY A 37 8.00 9.48 0.68
N PRO A 38 7.30 10.23 -0.19
CA PRO A 38 6.54 11.43 0.22
C PRO A 38 5.24 11.17 1.00
N LEU A 39 4.88 9.90 1.27
CA LEU A 39 3.62 9.53 1.91
C LEU A 39 3.87 9.16 3.39
N LEU A 40 3.48 7.95 3.82
CA LEU A 40 3.61 7.52 5.22
C LEU A 40 5.06 7.59 5.72
N ARG A 41 6.03 7.25 4.86
CA ARG A 41 7.47 7.29 5.19
C ARG A 41 7.95 8.69 5.60
N SER A 42 7.32 9.76 5.12
CA SER A 42 7.70 11.14 5.45
C SER A 42 7.36 11.55 6.89
N ALA A 43 6.44 10.84 7.54
CA ALA A 43 5.93 11.17 8.87
C ALA A 43 6.47 10.25 9.97
N LEU A 44 7.26 9.23 9.63
CA LEU A 44 7.80 8.28 10.61
C LEU A 44 9.13 8.74 11.19
N PRO A 45 9.39 8.46 12.48
CA PRO A 45 10.72 8.67 13.06
C PRO A 45 11.78 7.83 12.35
N ALA A 46 13.01 8.34 12.32
CA ALA A 46 14.15 7.61 11.78
C ALA A 46 14.35 6.26 12.53
N GLY A 47 14.68 5.21 11.77
CA GLY A 47 14.92 3.87 12.31
C GLY A 47 13.67 3.01 12.50
N TRP A 48 12.46 3.54 12.23
CA TRP A 48 11.26 2.72 12.20
C TRP A 48 11.23 1.81 10.98
N PHE A 49 10.88 0.55 11.21
CA PHE A 49 10.58 -0.39 10.13
C PHE A 49 9.26 -0.02 9.45
N ILE A 50 9.24 0.01 8.12
CA ILE A 50 8.02 0.23 7.34
C ILE A 50 8.01 -0.63 6.08
N ALA A 51 6.88 -1.31 5.87
CA ALA A 51 6.55 -2.04 4.64
C ALA A 51 5.20 -1.50 4.14
N ASP A 52 5.22 -0.76 3.02
CA ASP A 52 4.04 -0.07 2.49
C ASP A 52 3.89 -0.25 0.98
N LYS A 53 2.71 0.10 0.47
CA LYS A 53 2.45 0.15 -0.97
C LYS A 53 1.56 1.33 -1.30
N SER A 54 2.06 2.24 -2.13
CA SER A 54 1.31 3.41 -2.58
C SER A 54 0.39 3.12 -3.77
N GLY A 55 -0.68 3.90 -3.90
CA GLY A 55 -1.57 3.93 -5.06
C GLY A 55 -2.10 5.35 -5.27
N ALA A 56 -2.17 5.79 -6.53
CA ALA A 56 -2.74 7.08 -6.92
C ALA A 56 -3.62 6.87 -8.16
N VAL A 57 -4.69 7.66 -8.26
CA VAL A 57 -5.61 7.62 -9.39
C VAL A 57 -5.96 9.05 -9.79
N ILE A 58 -6.11 9.28 -11.09
CA ILE A 58 -6.58 10.57 -11.62
C ILE A 58 -8.11 10.51 -11.65
N TYR A 59 -8.76 11.44 -10.96
CA TYR A 59 -10.19 11.68 -11.12
C TYR A 59 -10.39 12.89 -12.01
N THR A 60 -10.75 12.68 -13.28
CA THR A 60 -11.26 13.76 -14.13
C THR A 60 -12.77 13.86 -13.95
N THR A 61 -13.24 14.92 -13.29
CA THR A 61 -14.65 15.30 -13.36
C THR A 61 -14.81 16.31 -14.48
N GLY A 62 -15.22 15.85 -15.66
CA GLY A 62 -15.62 16.71 -16.78
C GLY A 62 -17.09 16.44 -17.11
N SER A 63 -17.96 17.40 -16.80
CA SER A 63 -19.35 17.40 -17.24
C SER A 63 -19.44 17.84 -18.71
N GLN A 64 -20.44 17.27 -19.39
CA GLN A 64 -21.00 17.62 -20.70
C GLN A 64 -20.11 17.43 -21.94
N ALA A 65 -20.31 16.28 -22.59
CA ALA A 65 -20.25 16.19 -24.04
C ALA A 65 -21.27 17.17 -24.65
N ASN A 66 -20.81 18.36 -25.04
CA ASN A 66 -21.51 19.18 -26.02
C ASN A 66 -21.29 18.54 -27.38
N TYR A 67 -22.29 17.80 -27.87
CA TYR A 67 -22.44 17.51 -29.29
C TYR A 67 -22.87 18.81 -29.97
N GLY A 68 -21.92 19.45 -30.67
CA GLY A 68 -22.18 20.46 -31.69
C GLY A 68 -22.03 19.86 -33.08
#